data_AF-T0ZKA9-F1
#
_entry.id   AF-T0ZKA9-F1
#
_cell.length_a   1.000
_cell.length_b   1.000
_cell.length_c   1.000
_cell.angle_alpha   90.00
_cell.angle_beta   90.00
_cell.angle_gamma   90.00
#
_symmetry.space_group_name_H-M   'P 1'
#
loop_
_entity.id
_entity.type
_entity.pdbx_description
1 polymer ?
#
loop_
_entity_poly.entity_id
_entity_poly.type
_entity_poly.pdbx_seq_one_letter_code
_entity_poly.pdbx_strand_id
1 'polypeptide(L)'
;MRGATIAFGQKQEIAMQALPLGPLVLPWGPVLVLVGYVVAALVAWLERRDGRADAEPALFALLLLALLTARAVFVARHWAAYHGVLAMLDIRDLGFAPWPGAIVALLGGALWLWRRPALRRPLALSAASGLVIAGLIGAIVSIAQPLRTPLPAVTLRTLDGAPQPLAALRGTPLVLNLWATWCPPC
;
A
#
# COMPACT_ATOMS: atom_id res chain seq x y z
N MET A 1 -13.00 35.16 1.71
CA MET A 1 -12.14 34.41 0.75
C MET A 1 -11.02 33.59 1.43
N ARG A 2 -11.15 33.14 2.69
CA ARG A 2 -10.11 32.36 3.40
C ARG A 2 -10.43 30.85 3.54
N GLY A 3 -11.62 30.41 3.13
CA GLY A 3 -12.05 29.00 3.25
C GLY A 3 -11.55 28.07 2.13
N ALA A 4 -11.28 28.60 0.93
CA ALA A 4 -10.85 27.78 -0.21
C ALA A 4 -9.41 27.26 -0.08
N THR A 5 -8.52 28.03 0.55
CA THR A 5 -7.10 27.67 0.72
C THR A 5 -6.89 26.55 1.75
N ILE A 6 -7.74 26.47 2.77
CA ILE A 6 -7.66 25.47 3.86
C ILE A 6 -8.08 24.08 3.34
N ALA A 7 -9.17 24.02 2.56
CA ALA A 7 -9.60 22.77 1.93
C ALA A 7 -8.60 22.27 0.89
N PHE A 8 -7.90 23.17 0.19
CA PHE A 8 -6.90 22.80 -0.81
C PHE A 8 -5.63 22.23 -0.17
N GLY A 9 -5.15 22.81 0.94
CA GLY A 9 -3.97 22.33 1.68
C GLY A 9 -4.16 20.95 2.31
N GLN A 10 -5.29 20.71 2.98
CA GLN A 10 -5.63 19.39 3.55
C GLN A 10 -5.83 18.31 2.47
N LYS A 11 -6.42 18.68 1.33
CA LYS A 11 -6.59 17.76 0.18
C LYS A 11 -5.25 17.40 -0.47
N GLN A 12 -4.28 18.30 -0.46
CA GLN A 12 -2.91 18.03 -0.91
C GLN A 12 -2.15 17.13 0.07
N GLU A 13 -2.30 17.33 1.39
CA GLU A 13 -1.65 16.51 2.42
C GLU A 13 -2.11 15.04 2.42
N ILE A 14 -3.42 14.81 2.28
CA ILE A 14 -3.98 13.45 2.20
C ILE A 14 -3.55 12.77 0.89
N ALA A 15 -3.57 13.50 -0.23
CA ALA A 15 -3.15 13.00 -1.54
C ALA A 15 -1.68 12.54 -1.57
N MET A 16 -0.84 13.02 -0.67
CA MET A 16 0.57 12.64 -0.64
C MET A 16 0.79 11.24 -0.02
N GLN A 17 0.02 10.81 0.98
CA GLN A 17 0.22 9.49 1.62
C GLN A 17 -0.78 8.41 1.16
N ALA A 18 -1.91 8.81 0.60
CA ALA A 18 -2.93 7.93 0.11
C ALA A 18 -3.75 8.61 -0.98
N LEU A 19 -4.44 7.84 -1.81
CA LEU A 19 -5.39 8.36 -2.78
C LEU A 19 -6.77 8.49 -2.11
N PRO A 20 -7.26 9.71 -1.81
CA PRO A 20 -8.60 9.89 -1.24
C PRO A 20 -9.67 9.64 -2.32
N LEU A 21 -10.36 8.52 -2.23
CA LEU A 21 -11.50 8.13 -3.06
C LEU A 21 -12.78 8.22 -2.21
N GLY A 22 -13.26 9.44 -1.98
CA GLY A 22 -14.40 9.68 -1.10
C GLY A 22 -14.10 9.23 0.33
N PRO A 23 -14.93 8.36 0.97
CA PRO A 23 -14.65 7.84 2.31
C PRO A 23 -13.50 6.82 2.36
N LEU A 24 -13.01 6.34 1.21
CA LEU A 24 -11.90 5.39 1.16
C LEU A 24 -10.57 6.13 0.99
N VAL A 25 -9.61 5.81 1.85
CA VAL A 25 -8.24 6.30 1.79
C VAL A 25 -7.36 5.13 1.33
N LEU A 26 -6.94 5.13 0.06
CA LEU A 26 -6.20 4.01 -0.53
C LEU A 26 -4.69 4.26 -0.42
N PRO A 27 -3.93 3.48 0.36
CA PRO A 27 -2.49 3.70 0.49
C PRO A 27 -1.76 3.42 -0.83
N TRP A 28 -0.63 4.10 -1.05
CA TRP A 28 0.15 3.95 -2.28
C TRP A 28 0.68 2.53 -2.51
N GLY A 29 0.97 1.76 -1.46
CA GLY A 29 1.50 0.40 -1.60
C GLY A 29 0.61 -0.52 -2.46
N PRO A 30 -0.65 -0.77 -2.08
CA PRO A 30 -1.59 -1.54 -2.90
C PRO A 30 -1.83 -0.96 -4.30
N VAL A 31 -1.85 0.38 -4.42
CA VAL A 31 -2.00 1.05 -5.72
C VAL A 31 -0.83 0.71 -6.65
N LEU A 32 0.41 0.75 -6.15
CA LEU A 32 1.61 0.42 -6.94
C LEU A 32 1.62 -1.06 -7.35
N VAL A 33 1.21 -1.97 -6.47
CA VAL A 33 1.08 -3.40 -6.80
C VAL A 33 0.03 -3.60 -7.90
N LEU A 34 -1.12 -2.94 -7.79
CA LEU A 34 -2.19 -3.02 -8.80
C LEU A 34 -1.73 -2.47 -10.14
N VAL A 35 -1.11 -1.29 -10.17
CA VAL A 35 -0.59 -0.69 -11.41
C VAL A 35 0.47 -1.58 -12.04
N GLY A 36 1.42 -2.10 -11.24
CA GLY A 36 2.43 -3.03 -11.72
C GLY A 36 1.83 -4.30 -12.32
N TYR A 37 0.82 -4.89 -11.68
CA TYR A 37 0.13 -6.06 -12.20
C TYR A 37 -0.64 -5.75 -13.49
N VAL A 38 -1.36 -4.63 -13.57
CA VAL A 38 -2.08 -4.22 -14.79
C VAL A 38 -1.12 -4.03 -15.97
N VAL A 39 0.02 -3.38 -15.74
CA VAL A 39 1.06 -3.23 -16.77
C VAL A 39 1.61 -4.59 -17.19
N ALA A 40 1.94 -5.47 -16.24
CA ALA A 40 2.44 -6.80 -16.55
C ALA A 40 1.42 -7.64 -17.33
N ALA A 41 0.14 -7.60 -16.96
CA ALA A 41 -0.94 -8.27 -17.67
C ALA A 41 -1.17 -7.71 -19.08
N LEU A 42 -1.05 -6.38 -19.25
CA LEU A 42 -1.13 -5.74 -20.55
C LEU A 42 0.01 -6.19 -21.48
N VAL A 43 1.24 -6.24 -20.97
CA VAL A 43 2.39 -6.74 -21.74
C VAL A 43 2.24 -8.22 -22.07
N ALA A 44 1.78 -9.05 -21.12
CA ALA A 44 1.51 -10.46 -21.36
C ALA A 44 0.44 -10.66 -22.45
N TRP A 45 -0.60 -9.82 -22.43
CA TRP A 45 -1.65 -9.82 -23.44
C TRP A 45 -1.16 -9.40 -24.83
N LEU A 46 -0.29 -8.39 -24.91
CA LEU A 46 0.37 -8.01 -26.17
C LEU A 46 1.25 -9.14 -26.71
N GLU A 47 2.06 -9.76 -25.85
CA GLU A 47 2.91 -10.89 -26.23
C GLU A 47 2.09 -12.09 -26.71
N ARG A 48 0.94 -12.37 -26.09
CA ARG A 48 0.01 -13.42 -26.52
C ARG A 48 -0.56 -13.13 -27.92
N ARG A 49 -0.81 -11.86 -28.26
CA ARG A 49 -1.26 -11.48 -29.62
C ARG A 49 -0.20 -11.78 -30.67
N ASP A 50 1.08 -11.70 -30.31
CA ASP A 50 2.22 -12.06 -31.18
C ASP A 50 2.48 -13.58 -31.24
N GLY A 51 1.55 -14.41 -30.75
CA GLY A 51 1.66 -15.87 -30.75
C GLY A 51 2.59 -16.46 -29.69
N ARG A 52 3.04 -15.65 -28.70
CA ARG A 52 3.85 -16.15 -27.59
C ARG A 52 2.98 -16.88 -26.56
N ALA A 53 3.63 -17.67 -25.70
CA ALA A 53 2.97 -18.35 -24.60
C ALA A 53 2.32 -17.35 -23.63
N ASP A 54 1.13 -17.69 -23.13
CA ASP A 54 0.38 -16.85 -22.21
C ASP A 54 1.02 -16.83 -20.81
N ALA A 55 1.47 -15.65 -20.37
CA ALA A 55 2.07 -15.44 -19.06
C ALA A 55 1.08 -14.93 -18.01
N GLU A 56 -0.14 -14.52 -18.40
CA GLU A 56 -1.13 -13.94 -17.50
C GLU A 56 -1.53 -14.89 -16.35
N PRO A 57 -1.83 -16.19 -16.60
CA PRO A 57 -2.14 -17.12 -15.52
C PRO A 57 -0.98 -17.30 -14.54
N ALA A 58 0.25 -17.21 -15.06
CA ALA A 58 1.44 -17.31 -14.23
C ALA A 58 1.61 -16.05 -13.36
N LEU A 59 1.45 -14.85 -13.95
CA LEU A 59 1.49 -13.60 -13.20
C LEU A 59 0.43 -13.56 -12.09
N PHE A 60 -0.80 -13.97 -12.40
CA PHE A 60 -1.89 -14.00 -11.43
C PHE A 60 -1.61 -14.99 -10.29
N ALA A 61 -1.15 -16.20 -10.61
CA ALA A 61 -0.82 -17.19 -9.59
C ALA A 61 0.36 -16.77 -8.70
N LEU A 62 1.39 -16.12 -9.26
CA LEU A 62 2.51 -15.57 -8.47
C LEU A 62 2.03 -14.43 -7.56
N LEU A 63 1.14 -13.56 -8.05
CA LEU A 63 0.54 -12.49 -7.25
C LEU A 63 -0.28 -13.06 -6.08
N LEU A 64 -1.13 -14.06 -6.35
CA LEU A 64 -1.92 -14.71 -5.31
C LEU A 64 -1.04 -15.41 -4.28
N LEU A 65 -0.03 -16.16 -4.72
CA LEU A 65 0.92 -16.82 -3.82
C LEU A 65 1.66 -15.81 -2.94
N ALA A 66 2.11 -14.69 -3.52
CA ALA A 66 2.75 -13.62 -2.77
C ALA A 66 1.81 -13.01 -1.73
N LEU A 67 0.58 -12.69 -2.11
CA LEU A 67 -0.41 -12.06 -1.23
C LEU A 67 -0.82 -12.98 -0.07
N LEU A 68 -1.08 -14.25 -0.38
CA LEU A 68 -1.43 -15.25 0.62
C LEU A 68 -0.27 -15.49 1.60
N THR A 69 0.96 -15.60 1.10
CA THR A 69 2.15 -15.74 1.96
C THR A 69 2.36 -14.50 2.82
N ALA A 70 2.25 -13.31 2.23
CA ALA A 70 2.37 -12.04 2.94
C ALA A 70 1.34 -11.93 4.07
N ARG A 71 0.09 -12.36 3.83
CA ARG A 71 -0.95 -12.38 4.85
C ARG A 71 -0.69 -13.43 5.92
N ALA A 72 -0.39 -14.66 5.53
CA ALA A 72 -0.15 -15.75 6.46
C ALA A 72 0.99 -15.44 7.42
N VAL A 73 2.11 -14.91 6.91
CA VAL A 73 3.26 -14.54 7.74
C VAL A 73 2.94 -13.34 8.64
N PHE A 74 2.15 -12.37 8.17
CA PHE A 74 1.73 -11.25 9.02
C PHE A 74 0.86 -11.72 10.19
N VAL A 75 -0.16 -12.54 9.90
CA VAL A 75 -1.07 -13.10 10.91
C VAL A 75 -0.30 -13.97 11.90
N ALA A 76 0.62 -14.82 11.42
CA ALA A 76 1.45 -15.64 12.29
C ALA A 76 2.33 -14.81 13.26
N ARG A 77 2.76 -13.61 12.85
CA ARG A 77 3.55 -12.71 13.71
C ARG A 77 2.71 -11.92 14.72
N HIS A 78 1.43 -11.66 14.41
CA HIS A 78 0.56 -10.78 15.20
C HIS A 78 -0.67 -11.51 15.77
N TRP A 79 -0.65 -12.84 15.79
CA TRP A 79 -1.81 -13.67 16.14
C TRP A 79 -2.42 -13.31 17.49
N ALA A 80 -1.61 -12.93 18.47
CA ALA A 80 -2.05 -12.54 19.81
C ALA A 80 -2.88 -11.24 19.86
N ALA A 81 -2.78 -10.38 18.83
CA ALA A 81 -3.55 -9.14 18.73
C ALA A 81 -4.96 -9.35 18.15
N TYR A 82 -5.27 -10.55 17.64
CA TYR A 82 -6.54 -10.83 17.00
C TYR A 82 -7.52 -11.52 17.95
N HIS A 83 -8.70 -10.91 18.10
CA HIS A 83 -9.79 -11.39 18.95
C HIS A 83 -10.60 -12.57 18.35
N GLY A 84 -10.26 -13.03 17.13
CA GLY A 84 -10.95 -14.13 16.45
C GLY A 84 -10.51 -14.33 14.99
N VAL A 85 -10.95 -15.43 14.36
CA VAL A 85 -10.56 -15.82 12.98
C VAL A 85 -11.05 -14.84 11.92
N LEU A 86 -12.25 -14.28 12.10
CA LEU A 86 -12.79 -13.27 11.16
C LEU A 86 -11.96 -11.99 11.15
N ALA A 87 -11.39 -11.58 12.29
CA ALA A 87 -10.48 -10.45 12.37
C ALA A 87 -9.15 -10.73 11.62
N MET A 88 -8.69 -11.98 11.62
CA MET A 88 -7.50 -12.39 10.83
C MET A 88 -7.75 -12.36 9.31
N LEU A 89 -9.01 -12.32 8.86
CA LEU A 89 -9.38 -12.15 7.45
C LEU A 89 -9.70 -10.69 7.10
N ASP A 90 -9.70 -9.76 8.07
CA ASP A 90 -9.97 -8.36 7.78
C ASP A 90 -8.81 -7.72 7.00
N ILE A 91 -9.10 -7.34 5.76
CA ILE A 91 -8.15 -6.72 4.81
C ILE A 91 -7.97 -5.23 5.14
N ARG A 92 -8.89 -4.62 5.90
CA ARG A 92 -8.86 -3.18 6.24
C ARG A 92 -7.69 -2.82 7.15
N ASP A 93 -7.17 -3.79 7.90
CA ASP A 93 -6.00 -3.62 8.77
C ASP A 93 -4.71 -3.34 7.99
N LEU A 94 -4.71 -3.53 6.66
CA LEU A 94 -3.54 -3.38 5.78
C LEU A 94 -2.33 -4.25 6.21
N GLY A 95 -2.57 -5.23 7.09
CA GLY A 95 -1.56 -6.09 7.68
C GLY A 95 -1.04 -7.15 6.72
N PHE A 96 0.02 -6.82 5.99
CA PHE A 96 0.73 -7.72 5.09
C PHE A 96 2.23 -7.64 5.33
N ALA A 97 2.93 -8.77 5.31
CA ALA A 97 4.37 -8.82 5.35
C ALA A 97 4.92 -8.81 3.91
N PRO A 98 5.39 -7.68 3.37
CA PRO A 98 5.71 -7.55 1.95
C PRO A 98 6.91 -8.42 1.53
N TRP A 99 7.94 -8.49 2.37
CA TRP A 99 9.17 -9.22 2.07
C TRP A 99 8.97 -10.74 1.90
N PRO A 100 8.27 -11.46 2.81
CA PRO A 100 7.95 -12.87 2.60
C PRO A 100 7.19 -13.15 1.30
N GLY A 101 6.19 -12.33 0.98
CA GLY A 101 5.43 -12.48 -0.27
C GLY A 101 6.31 -12.28 -1.51
N ALA A 102 7.15 -11.24 -1.51
CA ALA A 102 8.09 -10.96 -2.59
C ALA A 102 9.10 -12.11 -2.80
N ILE A 103 9.63 -12.68 -1.72
CA ILE A 103 10.56 -13.82 -1.78
C ILE A 103 9.86 -15.03 -2.44
N VAL A 104 8.63 -15.35 -2.04
CA VAL A 104 7.88 -16.47 -2.62
C VAL A 104 7.57 -16.24 -4.11
N ALA A 105 7.18 -15.02 -4.51
CA ALA A 105 7.00 -14.69 -5.91
C ALA A 105 8.29 -14.84 -6.73
N LEU A 106 9.44 -14.40 -6.19
CA LEU A 106 10.73 -14.52 -6.88
C LEU A 106 11.14 -15.99 -7.05
N LEU A 107 11.02 -16.80 -6.00
CA LEU A 107 11.36 -18.22 -6.05
C LEU A 107 10.41 -19.00 -6.97
N GLY A 108 9.10 -18.73 -6.89
CA GLY A 108 8.10 -19.32 -7.77
C GLY A 108 8.31 -18.93 -9.24
N GLY A 109 8.61 -17.65 -9.49
CA GLY A 109 8.94 -17.13 -10.81
C GLY A 109 10.19 -17.79 -11.38
N ALA A 110 11.28 -17.86 -10.60
CA ALA A 110 12.52 -18.54 -10.99
C ALA A 110 12.29 -20.03 -11.31
N LEU A 111 11.52 -20.72 -10.48
CA LEU A 111 11.16 -22.13 -10.70
C LEU A 111 10.37 -22.32 -11.99
N TRP A 112 9.41 -21.44 -12.28
CA TRP A 112 8.63 -21.51 -13.52
C TRP A 112 9.41 -21.13 -14.77
N LEU A 113 10.26 -20.10 -14.68
CA LEU A 113 11.22 -19.77 -15.74
C LEU A 113 12.13 -20.98 -16.01
N TRP A 114 12.58 -21.69 -14.98
CA TRP A 114 13.41 -22.88 -15.14
C TRP A 114 12.65 -24.05 -15.79
N ARG A 115 11.46 -24.39 -15.27
CA ARG A 115 10.66 -25.56 -15.68
C ARG A 115 9.90 -25.39 -17.00
N ARG A 116 9.58 -24.16 -17.42
CA ARG A 116 8.76 -23.87 -18.61
C ARG A 116 9.50 -22.94 -19.57
N PRO A 117 10.34 -23.48 -20.49
CA PRO A 117 11.14 -22.66 -21.40
C PRO A 117 10.30 -21.75 -22.29
N ALA A 118 9.09 -22.19 -22.68
CA ALA A 118 8.14 -21.40 -23.46
C ALA A 118 7.67 -20.11 -22.76
N LEU A 119 7.67 -20.08 -21.42
CA LEU A 119 7.23 -18.91 -20.64
C LEU A 119 8.38 -17.95 -20.31
N ARG A 120 9.65 -18.27 -20.64
CA ARG A 120 10.80 -17.50 -20.15
C ARG A 120 10.79 -16.05 -20.56
N ARG A 121 10.68 -15.81 -21.86
CA ARG A 121 10.60 -14.45 -22.43
C ARG A 121 9.34 -13.72 -21.97
N PRO A 122 8.12 -14.29 -22.13
CA PRO A 122 6.93 -13.51 -21.83
C PRO A 122 6.76 -13.23 -20.34
N LEU A 123 7.04 -14.21 -19.47
CA LEU A 123 6.96 -13.98 -18.03
C LEU A 123 8.00 -12.95 -17.56
N ALA A 124 9.24 -13.01 -18.06
CA ALA A 124 10.29 -12.08 -17.66
C ALA A 124 10.01 -10.66 -18.15
N LEU A 125 9.62 -10.47 -19.41
CA LEU A 125 9.34 -9.15 -19.98
C LEU A 125 8.11 -8.52 -19.32
N SER A 126 7.03 -9.29 -19.19
CA SER A 126 5.81 -8.83 -18.53
C SER A 126 6.06 -8.46 -17.07
N ALA A 127 6.70 -9.33 -16.29
CA ALA A 127 7.01 -9.03 -14.88
C ALA A 127 7.97 -7.84 -14.74
N ALA A 128 9.01 -7.76 -15.57
CA ALA A 128 9.97 -6.65 -15.54
C ALA A 128 9.28 -5.32 -15.87
N SER A 129 8.41 -5.27 -16.87
CA SER A 129 7.66 -4.05 -17.23
C SER A 129 6.80 -3.54 -16.07
N GLY A 130 6.06 -4.44 -15.40
CA GLY A 130 5.24 -4.10 -14.24
C GLY A 130 6.07 -3.57 -13.07
N LEU A 131 7.19 -4.24 -12.76
CA LEU A 131 8.11 -3.82 -11.71
C LEU A 131 8.77 -2.47 -12.01
N VAL A 132 9.20 -2.23 -13.26
CA VAL A 132 9.81 -0.98 -13.68
C VAL A 132 8.81 0.18 -13.56
N ILE A 133 7.60 0.02 -14.11
CA ILE A 133 6.59 1.09 -14.05
C ILE A 133 6.16 1.37 -12.61
N ALA A 134 5.86 0.33 -11.82
CA ALA A 134 5.52 0.50 -10.41
C ALA A 134 6.67 1.13 -9.61
N GLY A 135 7.91 0.72 -9.89
CA GLY A 135 9.10 1.28 -9.26
C GLY A 135 9.33 2.75 -9.60
N LEU A 136 9.13 3.15 -10.86
CA LEU A 136 9.23 4.55 -11.30
C LEU A 136 8.16 5.42 -10.64
N ILE A 137 6.90 4.96 -10.63
CA ILE A 137 5.81 5.69 -9.95
C ILE A 137 6.10 5.77 -8.45
N GLY A 138 6.55 4.66 -7.83
CA GLY A 138 6.93 4.63 -6.43
C GLY A 138 8.08 5.59 -6.10
N ALA A 139 9.08 5.68 -6.97
CA ALA A 139 10.18 6.64 -6.83
C ALA A 139 9.66 8.08 -6.90
N ILE A 140 8.82 8.42 -7.90
CA ILE A 140 8.21 9.74 -8.01
C ILE A 140 7.40 10.08 -6.75
N VAL A 141 6.56 9.15 -6.28
CA VAL A 141 5.76 9.31 -5.06
C VAL A 141 6.68 9.54 -3.86
N SER A 142 7.77 8.79 -3.73
CA SER A 142 8.71 8.91 -2.61
C SER A 142 9.44 10.26 -2.56
N ILE A 143 9.81 10.81 -3.73
CA ILE A 143 10.45 12.13 -3.85
C ILE A 143 9.45 13.26 -3.58
N ALA A 144 8.19 13.05 -3.95
CA ALA A 144 7.11 14.01 -3.71
C ALA A 144 6.62 14.03 -2.25
N GLN A 145 7.05 13.09 -1.39
CA GLN A 145 6.64 13.09 0.02
C GLN A 145 7.31 14.24 0.79
N PRO A 146 6.56 15.07 1.52
CA PRO A 146 7.14 16.05 2.40
C PRO A 146 7.88 15.34 3.54
N LEU A 147 9.11 15.78 3.85
CA LEU A 147 9.93 15.20 4.92
C LEU A 147 9.27 15.28 6.32
N ARG A 148 8.25 16.13 6.49
CA ARG A 148 7.50 16.29 7.73
C ARG A 148 6.03 16.51 7.43
N THR A 149 5.16 15.72 8.05
CA THR A 149 3.73 16.05 8.15
C THR A 149 3.60 17.24 9.11
N PRO A 150 3.11 18.40 8.67
CA PRO A 150 2.97 19.55 9.56
C PRO A 150 1.93 19.27 10.64
N LEU A 151 2.10 19.86 11.82
CA LEU A 151 1.09 19.79 12.88
C LEU A 151 -0.25 20.33 12.34
N PRO A 152 -1.34 19.55 12.41
CA PRO A 152 -2.63 19.97 11.89
C PRO A 152 -3.11 21.22 12.61
N ALA A 153 -3.65 22.16 11.86
CA ALA A 153 -4.12 23.45 12.37
C ALA A 153 -5.47 23.32 13.08
N VAL A 154 -5.53 22.48 14.11
CA VAL A 154 -6.73 22.21 14.91
C VAL A 154 -6.60 22.88 16.26
N THR A 155 -7.72 23.36 16.80
CA THR A 155 -7.82 23.83 18.19
C THR A 155 -8.57 22.77 18.98
N LEU A 156 -7.91 22.18 19.96
CA LEU A 156 -8.51 21.22 20.90
C LEU A 156 -8.97 21.96 22.15
N ARG A 157 -9.66 21.25 23.03
CA ARG A 157 -9.98 21.74 24.37
C ARG A 157 -9.15 20.97 25.38
N THR A 158 -8.62 21.68 26.37
CA THR A 158 -7.99 21.04 27.54
C THR A 158 -9.06 20.36 28.40
N LEU A 159 -8.63 19.57 29.37
CA LEU A 159 -9.54 18.97 30.36
C LEU A 159 -10.34 20.02 31.14
N ASP A 160 -9.75 21.21 31.34
CA ASP A 160 -10.39 22.36 31.98
C ASP A 160 -11.31 23.16 31.02
N GLY A 161 -11.47 22.68 29.78
CA GLY A 161 -12.35 23.29 28.77
C GLY A 161 -11.75 24.49 28.02
N ALA A 162 -10.51 24.87 28.33
CA ALA A 162 -9.81 25.98 27.69
C ALA A 162 -9.39 25.63 26.25
N PRO A 163 -9.46 26.58 25.30
CA PRO A 163 -9.02 26.34 23.93
C PRO A 163 -7.50 26.23 23.86
N GLN A 164 -7.00 25.13 23.29
CA GLN A 164 -5.58 24.85 23.08
C GLN A 164 -5.31 24.64 21.57
N PRO A 165 -4.76 25.65 20.86
CA PRO A 165 -4.36 25.48 19.47
C PRO A 165 -3.11 24.60 19.37
N LEU A 166 -3.14 23.52 18.59
CA LEU A 166 -1.96 22.66 18.38
C LEU A 166 -0.79 23.44 17.75
N ALA A 167 -1.09 24.46 16.95
CA ALA A 167 -0.07 25.30 16.35
C ALA A 167 0.81 26.04 17.39
N ALA A 168 0.31 26.27 18.60
CA ALA A 168 1.07 26.89 19.69
C ALA A 168 2.08 25.92 20.34
N LEU A 169 1.93 24.60 20.12
CA LEU A 169 2.83 23.56 20.62
C LEU A 169 3.92 23.19 19.60
N ARG A 170 4.11 24.00 18.54
CA ARG A 170 5.16 23.79 17.56
C ARG A 170 6.53 24.06 18.18
N GLY A 171 7.50 23.21 17.84
CA GLY A 171 8.89 23.34 18.32
C GLY A 171 9.21 22.55 19.58
N THR A 172 8.21 22.02 20.28
CA THR A 172 8.38 21.08 21.40
C THR A 172 8.07 19.65 20.97
N PRO A 173 8.77 18.62 21.50
CA PRO A 173 8.36 17.22 21.30
C PRO A 173 6.93 17.02 21.82
N LEU A 174 6.00 16.68 20.94
CA LEU A 174 4.59 16.51 21.24
C LEU A 174 4.17 15.06 20.97
N VAL A 175 3.52 14.43 21.94
CA VAL A 175 2.86 13.12 21.78
C VAL A 175 1.35 13.35 21.75
N LEU A 176 0.72 12.96 20.64
CA LEU A 176 -0.74 13.00 20.50
C LEU A 176 -1.28 11.58 20.67
N ASN A 177 -2.06 11.34 21.74
CA ASN A 177 -2.80 10.09 21.92
C ASN A 177 -4.26 10.30 21.51
N LEU A 178 -4.72 9.56 20.50
CA LEU A 178 -6.09 9.59 20.00
C LEU A 178 -6.80 8.33 20.50
N TRP A 179 -7.75 8.49 21.41
CA TRP A 179 -8.51 7.38 21.98
C TRP A 179 -10.00 7.70 22.00
N ALA A 180 -10.80 6.66 22.16
CA ALA A 180 -12.24 6.78 22.37
C ALA A 180 -12.70 5.71 23.36
N THR A 181 -13.71 6.01 24.17
CA THR A 181 -14.25 5.08 25.18
C THR A 181 -14.78 3.77 24.61
N TRP A 182 -15.10 3.76 23.33
CA TRP A 182 -15.61 2.61 22.59
C TRP A 182 -14.53 1.88 21.78
N CYS A 183 -13.27 2.30 21.86
CA CYS A 183 -12.15 1.69 21.16
C CYS A 183 -11.55 0.56 22.02
N PRO A 184 -11.77 -0.73 21.69
CA PRO A 184 -11.36 -1.85 22.55
C PRO A 184 -9.84 -2.00 22.80
N PRO A 185 -8.93 -1.55 21.90
CA PRO A 185 -7.48 -1.62 22.15
C PRO A 185 -6.78 -0.31 22.54
N CYS A 186 -7.49 0.79 22.84
CA CYS A 186 -6.91 2.14 22.99
C CYS A 186 -6.19 2.47 24.35
#